data_AF-A0A2M7Z7D0-F1
#
_entry.id   AF-A0A2M7Z7D0-F1
#
_cell.length_a   1.000
_cell.length_b   1.000
_cell.length_c   1.000
_cell.angle_alpha   90.00
_cell.angle_beta   90.00
_cell.angle_gamma   90.00
#
_symmetry.space_group_name_H-M   'P 1'
#
loop_
_entity.id
_entity.type
_entity.pdbx_description
1 polymer ?
#
loop_
_entity_poly.entity_id
_entity_poly.type
_entity_poly.pdbx_seq_one_letter_code
_entity_poly.pdbx_strand_id
1 'polypeptide(L)'
;MNGYDSQYTLNLLELFYNDLPPMVPTEVEERMGQVLSHARANEVDLKELEQTAVFFGRYLWPFWRSFYDLMGEYHESLAENFFMDRLENNLKSKYRDYKHRGKTFDDIKKGRGIEDFSYEERRLLNGFLVEVNHDVKKFTKQSIYSTDDSKYTKNIKKYRKVLKEVDKTLEKLRKMAEDNLDDCPSLSEEIISKVQYFENSFCRFAPDLDYREVFGAEEHFKERKKEKGFYNK
;
A
#
# COMPACT_ATOMS: atom_id res chain seq x y z
N MET A 1 20.84 -20.53 6.07
CA MET A 1 19.46 -20.46 5.54
C MET A 1 18.97 -19.01 5.33
N ASN A 2 19.67 -17.97 5.79
CA ASN A 2 19.23 -16.56 5.68
C ASN A 2 19.35 -15.91 4.28
N GLY A 3 20.09 -16.50 3.33
CA GLY A 3 20.38 -15.85 2.05
C GLY A 3 19.17 -15.69 1.11
N TYR A 4 18.20 -16.61 1.17
CA TYR A 4 16.99 -16.53 0.34
C TYR A 4 16.03 -15.42 0.80
N ASP A 5 15.91 -15.23 2.12
CA ASP A 5 15.01 -14.22 2.70
C ASP A 5 15.57 -12.80 2.54
N SER A 6 16.89 -12.62 2.63
CA SER A 6 17.56 -11.35 2.34
C SER A 6 17.41 -10.96 0.86
N GLN A 7 17.58 -11.91 -0.07
CA GLN A 7 17.42 -11.62 -1.51
C GLN A 7 15.97 -11.26 -1.87
N TYR A 8 15.00 -11.93 -1.25
CA TYR A 8 13.59 -11.61 -1.45
C TYR A 8 13.26 -10.18 -1.00
N THR A 9 13.69 -9.80 0.20
CA THR A 9 13.48 -8.46 0.77
C THR A 9 14.18 -7.39 -0.06
N LEU A 10 15.38 -7.67 -0.58
CA LEU A 10 16.11 -6.78 -1.47
C LEU A 10 15.33 -6.54 -2.77
N ASN A 11 14.81 -7.60 -3.39
CA ASN A 11 13.99 -7.49 -4.60
C ASN A 11 12.72 -6.64 -4.35
N LEU A 12 12.08 -6.78 -3.19
CA LEU A 12 10.94 -5.96 -2.82
C LEU A 12 11.33 -4.48 -2.67
N LEU A 13 12.46 -4.19 -2.04
CA LEU A 13 12.97 -2.82 -1.88
C LEU A 13 13.33 -2.19 -3.23
N GLU A 14 13.85 -2.98 -4.17
CA GLU A 14 14.12 -2.54 -5.55
C GLU A 14 12.83 -2.22 -6.31
N LEU A 15 11.81 -3.07 -6.20
CA LEU A 15 10.49 -2.79 -6.78
C LEU A 15 9.90 -1.51 -6.18
N PHE A 16 10.08 -1.30 -4.88
CA PHE A 16 9.63 -0.10 -4.19
C PHE A 16 10.36 1.15 -4.67
N TYR A 17 11.68 1.07 -4.91
CA TYR A 17 12.49 2.16 -5.48
C TYR A 17 12.14 2.47 -6.94
N ASN A 18 11.93 1.44 -7.77
CA ASN A 18 11.61 1.63 -9.18
C ASN A 18 10.22 2.23 -9.41
N ASP A 19 9.35 2.23 -8.39
CA ASP A 19 8.01 2.78 -8.48
C ASP A 19 7.80 4.04 -7.62
N LEU A 20 8.83 4.83 -7.29
CA LEU A 20 8.65 6.00 -6.39
C LEU A 20 7.46 6.93 -6.80
N PRO A 21 6.71 7.44 -5.80
CA PRO A 21 5.63 8.38 -6.05
C PRO A 21 6.21 9.73 -6.52
N PRO A 22 5.40 10.56 -7.21
CA PRO A 22 5.88 11.85 -7.71
C PRO A 22 6.26 12.81 -6.56
N MET A 23 7.17 13.75 -6.88
CA MET A 23 7.67 14.81 -5.99
C MET A 23 8.37 14.33 -4.72
N VAL A 24 8.89 13.11 -4.71
CA VAL A 24 9.85 12.68 -3.68
C VAL A 24 11.11 13.53 -3.83
N PRO A 25 11.68 14.08 -2.72
CA PRO A 25 12.92 14.84 -2.79
C PRO A 25 14.08 14.00 -3.34
N THR A 26 14.89 14.59 -4.23
CA THR A 26 16.00 13.91 -4.90
C THR A 26 16.99 13.33 -3.90
N GLU A 27 17.23 13.98 -2.76
CA GLU A 27 18.14 13.49 -1.72
C GLU A 27 17.67 12.16 -1.12
N VAL A 28 16.36 11.93 -1.08
CA VAL A 28 15.78 10.68 -0.56
C VAL A 28 15.91 9.56 -1.59
N GLU A 29 15.65 9.88 -2.87
CA GLU A 29 15.84 8.95 -3.98
C GLU A 29 17.31 8.52 -4.08
N GLU A 30 18.25 9.47 -4.10
CA GLU A 30 19.68 9.19 -4.15
C GLU A 30 20.14 8.33 -2.96
N ARG A 31 19.70 8.66 -1.75
CA ARG A 31 20.02 7.89 -0.54
C ARG A 31 19.49 6.46 -0.63
N MET A 32 18.27 6.27 -1.12
CA MET A 32 17.69 4.94 -1.30
C MET A 32 18.45 4.13 -2.37
N GLY A 33 18.84 4.79 -3.47
CA GLY A 33 19.68 4.18 -4.51
C GLY A 33 21.07 3.77 -4.01
N GLN A 34 21.70 4.58 -3.13
CA GLN A 34 22.98 4.24 -2.49
C GLN A 34 22.84 3.02 -1.57
N VAL A 35 21.78 2.98 -0.75
CA VAL A 35 21.48 1.83 0.12
C VAL A 35 21.31 0.55 -0.71
N LEU A 36 20.52 0.60 -1.78
CA LEU A 36 20.31 -0.55 -2.66
C LEU A 36 21.61 -1.01 -3.34
N SER A 37 22.43 -0.07 -3.80
CA SER A 37 23.73 -0.38 -4.41
C SER A 37 24.67 -1.05 -3.40
N HIS A 38 24.69 -0.57 -2.16
CA HIS A 38 25.46 -1.16 -1.07
C HIS A 38 24.96 -2.58 -0.73
N ALA A 39 23.64 -2.76 -0.62
CA ALA A 39 23.02 -4.04 -0.29
C ALA A 39 23.15 -5.11 -1.37
N ARG A 40 23.34 -4.71 -2.64
CA ARG A 40 23.67 -5.64 -3.74
C ARG A 40 25.14 -6.07 -3.72
N ALA A 41 26.04 -5.16 -3.34
CA ALA A 41 27.48 -5.39 -3.39
C ALA A 41 28.00 -6.15 -2.17
N ASN A 42 27.26 -6.14 -1.06
CA ASN A 42 27.68 -6.70 0.22
C ASN A 42 26.59 -7.62 0.79
N GLU A 43 26.98 -8.61 1.59
CA GLU A 43 26.02 -9.35 2.40
C GLU A 43 25.49 -8.42 3.50
N VAL A 44 24.22 -8.04 3.39
CA VAL A 44 23.52 -7.22 4.40
C VAL A 44 22.62 -8.12 5.24
N ASP A 45 22.60 -7.84 6.54
CA ASP A 45 21.72 -8.54 7.48
C ASP A 45 20.25 -8.28 7.14
N LEU A 46 19.42 -9.33 7.21
CA LEU A 46 18.01 -9.24 6.88
C LEU A 46 17.30 -8.18 7.73
N LYS A 47 17.60 -8.12 9.03
CA LYS A 47 16.95 -7.18 9.95
C LYS A 47 17.33 -5.74 9.62
N GLU A 48 18.59 -5.49 9.25
CA GLU A 48 19.03 -4.17 8.80
C GLU A 48 18.31 -3.74 7.52
N LEU A 49 18.13 -4.67 6.58
CA LEU A 49 17.41 -4.41 5.33
C LEU A 49 15.92 -4.12 5.57
N GLU A 50 15.26 -4.89 6.42
CA GLU A 50 13.86 -4.67 6.82
C GLU A 50 13.68 -3.31 7.53
N GLN A 51 14.56 -2.98 8.48
CA GLN A 51 14.54 -1.68 9.16
C GLN A 51 14.72 -0.51 8.18
N THR A 52 15.60 -0.70 7.20
CA THR A 52 15.81 0.30 6.14
C THR A 52 14.58 0.44 5.24
N ALA A 53 13.95 -0.68 4.87
CA ALA A 53 12.70 -0.68 4.12
C ALA A 53 11.58 0.04 4.90
N VAL A 54 11.43 -0.23 6.19
CA VAL A 54 10.46 0.47 7.07
C VAL A 54 10.78 1.96 7.14
N PHE A 55 12.04 2.36 7.28
CA PHE A 55 12.45 3.76 7.32
C PHE A 55 12.00 4.52 6.05
N PHE A 56 12.34 4.00 4.86
CA PHE A 56 11.92 4.61 3.60
C PHE A 56 10.41 4.50 3.39
N GLY A 57 9.81 3.37 3.74
CA GLY A 57 8.37 3.15 3.69
C GLY A 57 7.61 4.22 4.46
N ARG A 58 8.00 4.47 5.71
CA ARG A 58 7.40 5.52 6.56
C ARG A 58 7.56 6.90 5.95
N TYR A 59 8.73 7.22 5.40
CA TYR A 59 8.96 8.50 4.74
C TYR A 59 8.07 8.71 3.51
N LEU A 60 7.96 7.68 2.67
CA LEU A 60 7.28 7.71 1.37
C LEU A 60 5.77 7.51 1.49
N TRP A 61 5.29 6.90 2.58
CA TRP A 61 3.89 6.57 2.77
C TRP A 61 2.92 7.76 2.58
N PRO A 62 3.19 8.99 3.09
CA PRO A 62 2.33 10.14 2.84
C PRO A 62 2.23 10.52 1.36
N PHE A 63 3.30 10.36 0.59
CA PHE A 63 3.32 10.61 -0.86
C PHE A 63 2.47 9.56 -1.57
N TRP A 64 2.65 8.30 -1.22
CA TRP A 64 1.85 7.20 -1.77
C TRP A 64 0.36 7.33 -1.50
N ARG A 65 -0.03 7.65 -0.26
CA ARG A 65 -1.45 7.85 0.07
C ARG A 65 -2.05 9.02 -0.71
N SER A 66 -1.32 10.12 -0.80
CA SER A 66 -1.73 11.26 -1.62
C SER A 66 -1.87 10.90 -3.11
N PHE A 67 -0.97 10.06 -3.62
CA PHE A 67 -0.97 9.63 -5.01
C PHE A 67 -2.17 8.73 -5.30
N TYR A 68 -2.45 7.76 -4.42
CA TYR A 68 -3.58 6.85 -4.58
C TYR A 68 -4.94 7.52 -4.41
N ASP A 69 -5.05 8.54 -3.56
CA ASP A 69 -6.27 9.36 -3.48
C ASP A 69 -6.58 10.01 -4.84
N LEU A 70 -5.59 10.69 -5.44
CA LEU A 70 -5.77 11.33 -6.74
C LEU A 70 -5.99 10.30 -7.85
N MET A 71 -5.26 9.19 -7.82
CA MET A 71 -5.44 8.11 -8.78
C MET A 71 -6.86 7.52 -8.68
N GLY A 72 -7.43 7.42 -7.48
CA GLY A 72 -8.81 7.00 -7.26
C GLY A 72 -9.81 7.95 -7.93
N GLU A 73 -9.66 9.26 -7.72
CA GLU A 73 -10.51 10.28 -8.36
C GLU A 73 -10.42 10.22 -9.90
N TYR A 74 -9.21 10.05 -10.45
CA TYR A 74 -9.03 9.90 -11.90
C TYR A 74 -9.52 8.56 -12.42
N HIS A 75 -9.44 7.51 -11.61
CA HIS A 75 -10.02 6.24 -11.98
C HIS A 75 -11.55 6.36 -12.08
N GLU A 76 -12.21 7.07 -11.16
CA GLU A 76 -13.66 7.26 -11.21
C GLU A 76 -14.11 8.10 -12.42
N SER A 77 -13.31 9.09 -12.83
CA SER A 77 -13.68 10.04 -13.87
C SER A 77 -13.19 9.69 -15.29
N LEU A 78 -12.06 9.01 -15.43
CA LEU A 78 -11.40 8.78 -16.74
C LEU A 78 -11.35 7.31 -17.17
N ALA A 79 -11.37 6.37 -16.23
CA ALA A 79 -11.04 4.98 -16.55
C ALA A 79 -12.04 4.35 -17.54
N GLU A 80 -13.34 4.65 -17.42
CA GLU A 80 -14.34 4.14 -18.36
C GLU A 80 -14.12 4.70 -19.77
N ASN A 81 -13.69 5.97 -19.92
CA ASN A 81 -13.40 6.55 -21.22
C ASN A 81 -12.17 5.88 -21.85
N PHE A 82 -11.07 5.74 -21.10
CA PHE A 82 -9.87 5.04 -21.57
C PHE A 82 -10.13 3.58 -21.93
N PHE A 83 -11.04 2.93 -21.19
CA PHE A 83 -11.47 1.58 -21.49
C PHE A 83 -12.26 1.54 -22.78
N MET A 84 -13.26 2.42 -22.92
CA MET A 84 -14.09 2.52 -24.11
C MET A 84 -13.26 2.80 -25.35
N ASP A 85 -12.27 3.68 -25.29
CA ASP A 85 -11.46 4.03 -26.46
C ASP A 85 -10.73 2.81 -27.06
N ARG A 86 -10.29 1.88 -26.21
CA ARG A 86 -9.57 0.66 -26.60
C ARG A 86 -10.45 -0.44 -27.18
N LEU A 87 -11.72 -0.49 -26.80
CA LEU A 87 -12.60 -1.57 -27.23
C LEU A 87 -12.78 -1.55 -28.76
N GLU A 88 -12.74 -2.72 -29.37
CA GLU A 88 -13.15 -2.91 -30.76
C GLU A 88 -14.65 -2.67 -30.92
N ASN A 89 -15.12 -2.38 -32.14
CA ASN A 89 -16.52 -1.95 -32.39
C ASN A 89 -17.57 -2.96 -31.90
N ASN A 90 -17.30 -4.26 -32.06
CA ASN A 90 -18.14 -5.35 -31.54
C ASN A 90 -18.23 -5.32 -30.01
N LEU A 91 -17.08 -5.21 -29.33
CA LEU A 91 -17.00 -5.15 -27.88
C LEU A 91 -17.59 -3.85 -27.32
N LYS A 92 -17.42 -2.72 -28.01
CA LYS A 92 -18.07 -1.44 -27.68
C LYS A 92 -19.59 -1.59 -27.67
N SER A 93 -20.16 -2.19 -28.71
CA SER A 93 -21.62 -2.42 -28.77
C SER A 93 -22.08 -3.28 -27.60
N LYS A 94 -21.39 -4.39 -27.37
CA LYS A 94 -21.72 -5.32 -26.30
C LYS A 94 -21.57 -4.72 -24.90
N TYR A 95 -20.56 -3.88 -24.69
CA TYR A 95 -20.39 -3.11 -23.47
C TYR A 95 -21.50 -2.08 -23.26
N ARG A 96 -21.99 -1.43 -24.33
CA ARG A 96 -23.16 -0.54 -24.23
C ARG A 96 -24.41 -1.32 -23.83
N ASP A 97 -24.65 -2.50 -24.39
CA ASP A 97 -25.76 -3.37 -23.98
C ASP A 97 -25.64 -3.82 -22.52
N TYR A 98 -24.42 -4.13 -22.09
CA TYR A 98 -24.09 -4.40 -20.69
C TYR A 98 -24.46 -3.23 -19.78
N LYS A 99 -24.10 -1.99 -20.16
CA LYS A 99 -24.49 -0.75 -19.44
C LYS A 99 -26.00 -0.52 -19.45
N HIS A 100 -26.69 -0.79 -20.56
CA HIS A 100 -28.14 -0.64 -20.67
C HIS A 100 -28.91 -1.56 -19.70
N ARG A 101 -28.31 -2.68 -19.28
CA ARG A 101 -28.85 -3.57 -18.24
C ARG A 101 -28.55 -3.10 -16.81
N GLY A 102 -28.11 -1.85 -16.63
CA GLY A 102 -27.84 -1.24 -15.33
C GLY A 102 -26.50 -1.64 -14.70
N LYS A 103 -25.62 -2.30 -15.45
CA LYS A 103 -24.28 -2.64 -14.99
C LYS A 103 -23.33 -1.45 -15.15
N THR A 104 -22.27 -1.42 -14.37
CA THR A 104 -21.30 -0.32 -14.33
C THR A 104 -19.90 -0.76 -14.77
N PHE A 105 -19.02 0.20 -15.05
CA PHE A 105 -17.61 -0.11 -15.31
C PHE A 105 -16.95 -0.83 -14.12
N ASP A 106 -17.33 -0.45 -12.89
CA ASP A 106 -16.82 -1.09 -11.67
C ASP A 106 -17.31 -2.54 -11.52
N ASP A 107 -18.48 -2.88 -12.03
CA ASP A 107 -18.96 -4.27 -12.08
C ASP A 107 -18.05 -5.15 -12.95
N ILE A 108 -17.56 -4.63 -14.09
CA ILE A 108 -16.58 -5.35 -14.92
C ILE A 108 -15.29 -5.60 -14.16
N LYS A 109 -14.76 -4.58 -13.46
CA LYS A 109 -13.54 -4.72 -12.66
C LYS A 109 -13.67 -5.78 -11.58
N LYS A 110 -14.86 -5.91 -10.99
CA LYS A 110 -15.20 -6.89 -9.96
C LYS A 110 -15.60 -8.25 -10.52
N GLY A 111 -15.57 -8.44 -11.85
CA GLY A 111 -15.95 -9.68 -12.51
C GLY A 111 -17.45 -9.99 -12.43
N ARG A 112 -18.30 -8.98 -12.23
CA ARG A 112 -19.76 -9.15 -12.18
C ARG A 112 -20.35 -9.05 -13.58
N GLY A 113 -21.28 -9.93 -13.94
CA GLY A 113 -21.88 -9.92 -15.28
C GLY A 113 -20.93 -10.47 -16.36
N ILE A 114 -19.91 -11.25 -15.98
CA ILE A 114 -18.96 -11.87 -16.91
C ILE A 114 -19.66 -12.84 -17.86
N GLU A 115 -20.77 -13.43 -17.46
CA GLU A 115 -21.63 -14.32 -18.25
C GLU A 115 -22.10 -13.68 -19.56
N ASP A 116 -22.16 -12.36 -19.61
CA ASP A 116 -22.48 -11.63 -20.84
C ASP A 116 -21.38 -11.74 -21.90
N PHE A 117 -20.14 -12.01 -21.50
CA PHE A 117 -18.96 -12.06 -22.35
C PHE A 117 -18.46 -13.49 -22.53
N SER A 118 -17.95 -13.82 -23.72
CA SER A 118 -17.27 -15.09 -24.00
C SER A 118 -15.92 -15.14 -23.28
N TYR A 119 -15.31 -16.33 -23.22
CA TYR A 119 -13.99 -16.49 -22.60
C TYR A 119 -12.92 -15.60 -23.26
N GLU A 120 -12.87 -15.55 -24.59
CA GLU A 120 -11.90 -14.72 -25.31
C GLU A 120 -12.16 -13.22 -25.10
N GLU A 121 -13.44 -12.81 -25.09
CA GLU A 121 -13.79 -11.42 -24.77
C GLU A 121 -13.36 -11.06 -23.35
N ARG A 122 -13.60 -11.91 -22.35
CA ARG A 122 -13.15 -11.67 -20.97
C ARG A 122 -11.62 -11.52 -20.88
N ARG A 123 -10.87 -12.35 -21.61
CA ARG A 123 -9.41 -12.25 -21.68
C ARG A 123 -8.98 -10.89 -22.24
N LEU A 124 -9.62 -10.43 -23.31
CA LEU A 124 -9.36 -9.10 -23.90
C LEU A 124 -9.72 -7.98 -22.91
N LEU A 125 -10.91 -8.03 -22.31
CA LEU A 125 -11.35 -7.02 -21.33
C LEU A 125 -10.38 -6.93 -20.16
N ASN A 126 -9.90 -8.05 -19.61
CA ASN A 126 -8.90 -8.06 -18.55
C ASN A 126 -7.58 -7.41 -18.97
N GLY A 127 -7.11 -7.68 -20.20
CA GLY A 127 -5.95 -6.98 -20.76
C GLY A 127 -6.15 -5.47 -20.80
N PHE A 128 -7.30 -5.02 -21.32
CA PHE A 128 -7.63 -3.60 -21.39
C PHE A 128 -7.76 -2.95 -20.00
N LEU A 129 -8.30 -3.65 -19.00
CA LEU A 129 -8.38 -3.12 -17.62
C LEU A 129 -7.00 -2.85 -17.03
N VAL A 130 -6.03 -3.74 -17.26
CA VAL A 130 -4.64 -3.55 -16.82
C VAL A 130 -4.02 -2.32 -17.48
N GLU A 131 -4.22 -2.17 -18.79
CA GLU A 131 -3.73 -0.99 -19.54
C GLU A 131 -4.39 0.31 -19.07
N VAL A 132 -5.71 0.30 -18.85
CA VAL A 132 -6.44 1.47 -18.31
C VAL A 132 -5.88 1.87 -16.96
N ASN A 133 -5.60 0.92 -16.07
CA ASN A 133 -4.99 1.21 -14.79
C ASN A 133 -3.60 1.86 -14.94
N HIS A 134 -2.79 1.39 -15.90
CA HIS A 134 -1.50 1.99 -16.23
C HIS A 134 -1.65 3.43 -16.77
N ASP A 135 -2.62 3.67 -17.66
CA ASP A 135 -2.91 4.99 -18.21
C ASP A 135 -3.39 5.98 -17.15
N VAL A 136 -4.32 5.56 -16.28
CA VAL A 136 -4.77 6.38 -15.16
C VAL A 136 -3.60 6.69 -14.22
N LYS A 137 -2.73 5.72 -13.93
CA LYS A 137 -1.53 5.94 -13.13
C LYS A 137 -0.60 6.98 -13.78
N LYS A 138 -0.35 6.86 -15.09
CA LYS A 138 0.49 7.79 -15.86
C LYS A 138 -0.12 9.19 -15.90
N PHE A 139 -1.41 9.29 -16.18
CA PHE A 139 -2.15 10.55 -16.17
C PHE A 139 -2.06 11.23 -14.81
N THR A 140 -2.28 10.47 -13.72
CA THR A 140 -2.19 10.98 -12.34
C THR A 140 -0.78 11.53 -12.05
N LYS A 141 0.28 10.82 -12.44
CA LYS A 141 1.66 11.33 -12.29
C LYS A 141 1.84 12.65 -13.05
N GLN A 142 1.32 12.75 -14.27
CA GLN A 142 1.41 13.98 -15.08
C GLN A 142 0.59 15.13 -14.49
N SER A 143 -0.63 14.88 -14.00
CA SER A 143 -1.48 15.93 -13.42
C SER A 143 -0.84 16.50 -12.16
N ILE A 144 -0.20 15.67 -11.33
CA ILE A 144 0.52 16.12 -10.13
C ILE A 144 1.61 17.13 -10.48
N TYR A 145 2.38 16.91 -11.54
CA TYR A 145 3.41 17.87 -11.99
C TYR A 145 2.87 19.10 -12.73
N SER A 146 1.57 19.18 -13.00
CA SER A 146 0.96 20.26 -13.76
C SER A 146 -0.16 20.95 -13.00
N THR A 147 -1.34 20.34 -12.93
CA THR A 147 -2.56 20.96 -12.40
C THR A 147 -2.80 20.69 -10.92
N ASP A 148 -2.33 19.56 -10.38
CA ASP A 148 -2.71 19.08 -9.05
C ASP A 148 -1.62 19.21 -7.99
N ASP A 149 -0.48 19.84 -8.30
CA ASP A 149 0.64 20.03 -7.36
C ASP A 149 0.17 20.51 -5.98
N SER A 150 -0.66 21.57 -5.96
CA SER A 150 -1.16 22.15 -4.72
C SER A 150 -2.01 21.17 -3.91
N LYS A 151 -2.89 20.43 -4.59
CA LYS A 151 -3.77 19.43 -3.95
C LYS A 151 -2.96 18.25 -3.42
N TYR A 152 -2.02 17.75 -4.21
CA TYR A 152 -1.11 16.67 -3.84
C TYR A 152 -0.24 17.06 -2.63
N THR A 153 0.37 18.25 -2.65
CA THR A 153 1.18 18.75 -1.54
C THR A 153 0.35 18.95 -0.25
N LYS A 154 -0.90 19.42 -0.38
CA LYS A 154 -1.83 19.54 0.75
C LYS A 154 -2.16 18.17 1.35
N ASN A 155 -2.42 17.17 0.51
CA ASN A 155 -2.69 15.80 0.94
C ASN A 155 -1.46 15.16 1.61
N ILE A 156 -0.25 15.35 1.10
CA ILE A 156 0.99 14.92 1.77
C ILE A 156 1.06 15.51 3.19
N LYS A 157 0.80 16.81 3.37
CA LYS A 157 0.79 17.45 4.70
C LYS A 157 -0.27 16.85 5.63
N LYS A 158 -1.45 16.52 5.10
CA LYS A 158 -2.51 15.81 5.85
C LYS A 158 -2.02 14.43 6.29
N TYR A 159 -1.48 13.62 5.38
CA TYR A 159 -1.02 12.27 5.69
C TYR A 159 0.21 12.25 6.61
N ARG A 160 1.09 13.25 6.55
CA ARG A 160 2.15 13.41 7.55
C ARG A 160 1.60 13.61 8.97
N LYS A 161 0.47 14.29 9.14
CA LYS A 161 -0.18 14.41 10.45
C LYS A 161 -0.75 13.07 10.92
N VAL A 162 -1.40 12.34 10.02
CA VAL A 162 -1.92 10.99 10.30
C VAL A 162 -0.80 10.05 10.71
N LEU A 163 0.31 10.05 9.97
CA LEU A 163 1.49 9.23 10.28
C LEU A 163 2.03 9.53 11.69
N LYS A 164 2.09 10.80 12.09
CA LYS A 164 2.49 11.17 13.46
C LYS A 164 1.57 10.58 14.53
N GLU A 165 0.28 10.50 14.29
CA GLU A 165 -0.66 9.88 15.25
C GLU A 165 -0.49 8.36 15.27
N VAL A 166 -0.25 7.72 14.11
CA VAL A 166 0.09 6.30 14.06
C VAL A 166 1.39 6.03 14.82
N ASP A 167 2.43 6.84 14.61
CA ASP A 167 3.73 6.71 15.27
C ASP A 167 3.61 6.77 16.80
N LYS A 168 2.80 7.70 17.32
CA LYS A 168 2.50 7.77 18.76
C LYS A 168 1.85 6.49 19.26
N THR A 169 0.90 5.94 18.52
CA THR A 169 0.23 4.69 18.90
C THR A 169 1.20 3.51 18.88
N LEU A 170 2.04 3.38 17.86
CA LEU A 170 3.07 2.33 17.81
C LEU A 170 4.04 2.44 18.98
N GLU A 171 4.42 3.66 19.37
CA GLU A 171 5.31 3.89 20.50
C GLU A 171 4.67 3.47 21.84
N LYS A 172 3.38 3.78 22.03
CA LYS A 172 2.65 3.29 23.21
C LYS A 172 2.60 1.77 23.25
N LEU A 173 2.41 1.11 22.09
CA LEU A 173 2.41 -0.35 22.01
C LEU A 173 3.79 -0.92 22.36
N ARG A 174 4.89 -0.33 21.87
CA ARG A 174 6.24 -0.75 22.27
C ARG A 174 6.46 -0.63 23.77
N LYS A 175 6.09 0.51 24.35
CA LYS A 175 6.17 0.71 25.80
C LYS A 175 5.32 -0.32 26.56
N MET A 176 4.11 -0.62 26.07
CA MET A 176 3.28 -1.67 26.65
C MET A 176 3.94 -3.05 26.56
N ALA A 177 4.62 -3.38 25.46
CA ALA A 177 5.36 -4.62 25.34
C ALA A 177 6.52 -4.70 26.35
N GLU A 178 7.27 -3.61 26.53
CA GLU A 178 8.34 -3.50 27.52
C GLU A 178 7.81 -3.68 28.96
N ASP A 179 6.72 -2.99 29.30
CA ASP A 179 6.06 -3.09 30.62
C ASP A 179 5.53 -4.50 30.92
N ASN A 180 5.37 -5.36 29.91
CA ASN A 180 4.89 -6.75 30.06
C ASN A 180 5.98 -7.80 29.85
N LEU A 181 7.24 -7.40 29.65
CA LEU A 181 8.33 -8.33 29.32
C LEU A 181 8.54 -9.37 30.42
N ASP A 182 8.51 -8.93 31.69
CA ASP A 182 8.72 -9.81 32.84
C ASP A 182 7.41 -10.52 33.27
N ASP A 183 6.28 -9.80 33.24
CA ASP A 183 4.99 -10.30 33.71
C ASP A 183 4.34 -11.32 32.75
N CYS A 184 4.45 -11.09 31.45
CA CYS A 184 3.83 -11.93 30.42
C CYS A 184 4.61 -11.85 29.10
N PRO A 185 5.75 -12.58 28.98
CA PRO A 185 6.60 -12.55 27.78
C PRO A 185 5.83 -12.81 26.47
N SER A 186 4.89 -13.77 26.49
CA SER A 186 4.07 -14.08 25.31
C SER A 186 3.18 -12.93 24.84
N LEU A 187 2.73 -12.05 25.75
CA LEU A 187 1.97 -10.85 25.39
C LEU A 187 2.90 -9.77 24.83
N SER A 188 4.09 -9.62 25.41
CA SER A 188 5.13 -8.72 24.88
C SER A 188 5.48 -9.08 23.43
N GLU A 189 5.74 -10.35 23.15
CA GLU A 189 5.99 -10.86 21.79
C GLU A 189 4.82 -10.58 20.83
N GLU A 190 3.59 -10.85 21.25
CA GLU A 190 2.37 -10.60 20.46
C GLU A 190 2.23 -9.12 20.08
N ILE A 191 2.49 -8.21 21.02
CA ILE A 191 2.46 -6.76 20.78
C ILE A 191 3.57 -6.36 19.80
N ILE A 192 4.80 -6.85 19.99
CA ILE A 192 5.93 -6.54 19.11
C ILE A 192 5.68 -7.03 17.69
N SER A 193 5.19 -8.26 17.51
CA SER A 193 4.80 -8.78 16.19
C SER A 193 3.72 -7.91 15.54
N LYS A 194 2.77 -7.38 16.33
CA LYS A 194 1.74 -6.48 15.80
C LYS A 194 2.29 -5.13 15.38
N VAL A 195 3.24 -4.56 16.14
CA VAL A 195 3.95 -3.34 15.76
C VAL A 195 4.71 -3.55 14.45
N GLN A 196 5.46 -4.65 14.32
CA GLN A 196 6.18 -5.00 13.10
C GLN A 196 5.25 -5.15 11.90
N TYR A 197 4.07 -5.77 12.08
CA TYR A 197 3.04 -5.86 11.04
C TYR A 197 2.61 -4.47 10.53
N PHE A 198 2.33 -3.53 11.44
CA PHE A 198 1.98 -2.16 11.06
C PHE A 198 3.14 -1.44 10.36
N GLU A 199 4.37 -1.65 10.80
CA GLU A 199 5.55 -1.05 10.18
C GLU A 199 5.80 -1.57 8.76
N ASN A 200 5.66 -2.88 8.56
CA ASN A 200 5.77 -3.53 7.26
C ASN A 200 4.67 -3.10 6.29
N SER A 201 3.54 -2.59 6.80
CA SER A 201 2.47 -2.03 5.98
C SER A 201 2.91 -0.72 5.30
N PHE A 202 3.86 0.02 5.86
CA PHE A 202 4.36 1.28 5.26
C PHE A 202 5.24 1.05 4.03
N CYS A 203 6.00 -0.05 4.00
CA CYS A 203 6.83 -0.44 2.86
C CYS A 203 6.11 -1.43 1.91
N ARG A 204 4.80 -1.66 2.10
CA ARG A 204 3.95 -2.55 1.27
C ARG A 204 4.39 -4.03 1.34
N PHE A 205 5.08 -4.42 2.39
CA PHE A 205 5.45 -5.82 2.66
C PHE A 205 4.32 -6.55 3.40
N ALA A 206 3.37 -5.79 3.97
CA ALA A 206 2.12 -6.26 4.52
C ALA A 206 0.93 -5.56 3.83
N PRO A 207 -0.31 -6.01 4.05
CA PRO A 207 -1.52 -5.32 3.59
C PRO A 207 -1.57 -3.85 4.02
N ASP A 208 -2.44 -3.09 3.37
CA ASP A 208 -2.64 -1.68 3.70
C ASP A 208 -3.08 -1.49 5.17
N LEU A 209 -2.50 -0.48 5.82
CA LEU A 209 -2.77 -0.14 7.21
C LEU A 209 -4.28 0.18 7.44
N ASP A 210 -4.96 -0.61 8.27
CA ASP A 210 -6.31 -0.27 8.76
C ASP A 210 -6.19 0.62 10.00
N TYR A 211 -6.61 1.87 9.87
CA TYR A 211 -6.58 2.84 10.98
C TYR A 211 -7.39 2.38 12.19
N ARG A 212 -8.51 1.68 11.99
CA ARG A 212 -9.33 1.19 13.10
C ARG A 212 -8.57 0.16 13.91
N GLU A 213 -7.82 -0.68 13.23
CA GLU A 213 -6.98 -1.70 13.86
C GLU A 213 -5.82 -1.04 14.63
N VAL A 214 -5.12 -0.09 14.02
CA VAL A 214 -4.02 0.63 14.69
C VAL A 214 -4.51 1.34 15.94
N PHE A 215 -5.55 2.17 15.82
CA PHE A 215 -6.04 2.98 16.94
C PHE A 215 -6.82 2.16 17.98
N GLY A 216 -7.32 0.98 17.63
CA GLY A 216 -7.94 0.04 18.56
C GLY A 216 -6.96 -0.91 19.25
N ALA A 217 -5.72 -1.03 18.76
CA ALA A 217 -4.75 -2.00 19.26
C ALA A 217 -4.41 -1.82 20.75
N GLU A 218 -4.33 -0.58 21.23
CA GLU A 218 -4.02 -0.29 22.64
C GLU A 218 -5.08 -0.90 23.58
N GLU A 219 -6.36 -0.70 23.30
CA GLU A 219 -7.45 -1.26 24.10
C GLU A 219 -7.53 -2.78 23.95
N HIS A 220 -7.33 -3.30 22.72
CA HIS A 220 -7.27 -4.73 22.48
C HIS A 220 -6.23 -5.43 23.36
N PHE A 221 -5.01 -4.89 23.45
CA PHE A 221 -3.96 -5.51 24.27
C PHE A 221 -4.15 -5.31 25.78
N LYS A 222 -4.82 -4.22 26.22
CA LYS A 222 -5.25 -4.08 27.61
C LYS A 222 -6.26 -5.16 28.00
N GLU A 223 -7.21 -5.49 27.12
CA GLU A 223 -8.17 -6.58 27.34
C GLU A 223 -7.47 -7.94 27.36
N ARG A 224 -6.58 -8.20 26.40
CA ARG A 224 -5.76 -9.43 26.36
C ARG A 224 -4.88 -9.61 27.60
N LYS A 225 -4.32 -8.52 28.16
CA LYS A 225 -3.58 -8.57 29.42
C LYS A 225 -4.46 -9.05 30.58
N LYS A 226 -5.71 -8.58 30.65
CA LYS A 226 -6.66 -9.03 31.68
C LYS A 226 -6.94 -10.52 31.51
N GLU A 227 -7.28 -10.97 30.30
CA GLU A 227 -7.54 -12.39 30.01
C GLU A 227 -6.37 -13.30 30.43
N LYS A 228 -5.14 -12.96 30.03
CA LYS A 228 -3.94 -13.73 30.38
C LYS A 228 -3.59 -13.64 31.87
N GLY A 229 -3.90 -12.52 32.53
CA GLY A 229 -3.75 -12.35 33.97
C GLY A 229 -4.76 -13.14 34.82
N PHE A 230 -5.90 -13.55 34.25
CA PHE A 230 -6.90 -14.39 34.92
C PHE A 230 -6.60 -15.90 34.86
N TYR A 231 -5.59 -16.33 34.09
CA TYR A 231 -5.16 -17.74 34.02
C TYR A 231 -4.00 -18.10 34.96
N ASN A 232 -3.42 -17.14 35.68
CA ASN A 232 -2.32 -17.35 36.63
C ASN A 232 -2.75 -17.30 38.11
N LYS A 233 -4.00 -17.65 38.45
CA LYS A 233 -4.45 -17.85 39.83
C LYS A 233 -5.12 -19.21 40.02
#